data_AF-A0A2T7D1Q3-F1
#
_entry.id   AF-A0A2T7D1Q3-F1
#
_cell.length_a   1.000
_cell.length_b   1.000
_cell.length_c   1.000
_cell.angle_alpha   90.00
_cell.angle_beta   90.00
_cell.angle_gamma   90.00
#
_symmetry.space_group_name_H-M   'P 1'
#
loop_
_entity.id
_entity.type
_entity.pdbx_description
1 polymer ?
#
loop_
_entity_poly.entity_id
_entity_poly.type
_entity_poly.pdbx_seq_one_letter_code
_entity_poly.pdbx_strand_id
1 'polypeptide(L)'
;MLKKTYVYRELMLRLRARKITAEYYSLKQRGLFSWAAYQEHRESIQNSFAFLRRALARYTARRIEAGFFYMYAHPHEHSVYVMSPLHTMPRKEALKKVKRLRRRRQHYAARASSIAITSPSSVQGSNFFALGNIGERSRLIQIFSLYSFVIILAWMIVYL
;
A
#
# COMPACT_ATOMS: atom_id res chain seq x y z
N MET A 1 14.87 -15.73 -13.28
CA MET A 1 14.08 -15.02 -12.25
C MET A 1 12.86 -14.37 -12.91
N LEU A 2 11.63 -14.80 -12.61
CA LEU A 2 10.41 -14.27 -13.25
C LEU A 2 10.21 -12.79 -12.88
N LYS A 3 10.05 -11.91 -13.88
CA LYS A 3 9.72 -10.49 -13.66
C LYS A 3 8.33 -10.38 -13.03
N LYS A 4 8.28 -9.99 -11.76
CA LYS A 4 7.03 -9.75 -11.03
C LYS A 4 6.33 -8.49 -11.56
N THR A 5 5.09 -8.63 -12.00
CA THR A 5 4.24 -7.52 -12.47
C THR A 5 3.95 -6.52 -11.35
N TYR A 6 3.63 -5.27 -11.69
CA TYR A 6 3.25 -4.27 -10.69
C TYR A 6 1.99 -4.67 -9.91
N VAL A 7 1.04 -5.35 -10.56
CA VAL A 7 -0.17 -5.90 -9.93
C VAL A 7 0.20 -6.96 -8.88
N TYR A 8 1.12 -7.87 -9.21
CA TYR A 8 1.60 -8.85 -8.24
C TYR A 8 2.31 -8.18 -7.06
N ARG A 9 3.16 -7.18 -7.32
CA ARG A 9 3.85 -6.42 -6.25
C ARG A 9 2.85 -5.71 -5.34
N GLU A 10 1.80 -5.11 -5.89
CA GLU A 10 0.71 -4.51 -5.11
C GLU A 10 -0.01 -5.55 -4.25
N LEU A 11 -0.39 -6.69 -4.84
CA LEU A 11 -1.11 -7.76 -4.16
C LEU A 11 -0.34 -8.26 -2.94
N MET A 12 0.93 -8.64 -3.15
CA MET A 12 1.78 -9.13 -2.07
C MET A 12 1.99 -8.08 -0.98
N LEU A 13 2.13 -6.82 -1.36
CA LEU A 13 2.29 -5.73 -0.41
C LEU A 13 1.01 -5.51 0.41
N ARG A 14 -0.18 -5.61 -0.20
CA ARG A 14 -1.47 -5.51 0.49
C ARG A 14 -1.65 -6.63 1.52
N LEU A 15 -1.35 -7.88 1.14
CA LEU A 15 -1.43 -9.03 2.05
C LEU A 15 -0.50 -8.83 3.25
N ARG A 16 0.78 -8.54 2.99
CA ARG A 16 1.76 -8.28 4.07
C ARG A 16 1.34 -7.11 4.96
N ALA A 17 0.88 -6.01 4.37
CA ALA A 17 0.40 -4.86 5.13
C ALA A 17 -0.77 -5.21 6.04
N ARG A 18 -1.76 -5.98 5.54
CA ARG A 18 -2.87 -6.46 6.38
C ARG A 18 -2.36 -7.29 7.55
N LYS A 19 -1.32 -8.13 7.36
CA LYS A 19 -0.81 -9.03 8.40
C LYS A 19 -0.12 -8.23 9.50
N ILE A 20 0.79 -7.34 9.09
CA ILE A 20 1.50 -6.42 9.99
C ILE A 20 0.48 -5.55 10.76
N THR A 21 -0.54 -5.04 10.09
CA THR A 21 -1.59 -4.24 10.73
C THR A 21 -2.40 -5.05 11.75
N ALA A 22 -2.77 -6.30 11.43
CA ALA A 22 -3.48 -7.17 12.37
C ALA A 22 -2.63 -7.48 13.62
N GLU A 23 -1.35 -7.83 13.41
CA GLU A 23 -0.40 -8.06 14.52
C GLU A 23 -0.22 -6.81 15.37
N TYR A 24 -0.05 -5.64 14.74
CA TYR A 24 0.05 -4.36 15.45
C TYR A 24 -1.17 -4.08 16.32
N TYR A 25 -2.39 -4.33 15.82
CA TYR A 25 -3.62 -4.15 16.62
C TYR A 25 -3.73 -5.17 17.76
N SER A 26 -3.35 -6.42 17.53
CA SER A 26 -3.29 -7.44 18.58
C SER A 26 -2.30 -7.05 19.69
N LEU A 27 -1.11 -6.59 19.32
CA LEU A 27 -0.11 -6.11 20.28
C LEU A 27 -0.60 -4.87 21.02
N LYS A 28 -1.25 -3.94 20.32
CA LYS A 28 -1.87 -2.76 20.93
C LYS A 28 -2.87 -3.15 22.03
N GLN A 29 -3.70 -4.17 21.80
CA GLN A 29 -4.63 -4.69 22.81
C GLN A 29 -3.91 -5.29 24.02
N ARG A 30 -2.70 -5.82 23.85
CA ARG A 30 -1.84 -6.36 24.92
C ARG A 30 -0.97 -5.31 25.61
N GLY A 31 -1.22 -4.02 25.37
CA GLY A 31 -0.48 -2.94 26.01
C GLY A 31 0.85 -2.59 25.34
N LEU A 32 1.03 -2.83 24.04
CA LEU A 32 2.25 -2.45 23.28
C LEU A 32 2.80 -1.06 23.62
N PHE A 33 1.94 -0.08 23.91
CA PHE A 33 2.36 1.28 24.21
C PHE A 33 3.04 1.45 25.56
N SER A 34 2.92 0.52 26.50
CA SER A 34 3.67 0.56 27.76
C SER A 34 5.06 -0.09 27.64
N TRP A 35 5.34 -0.79 26.54
CA TRP A 35 6.59 -1.52 26.39
C TRP A 35 7.76 -0.57 26.13
N ALA A 36 8.85 -0.69 26.89
CA ALA A 36 10.04 0.14 26.74
C ALA A 36 10.61 0.07 25.31
N ALA A 37 10.72 -1.14 24.75
CA ALA A 37 11.17 -1.36 23.37
C ALA A 37 10.27 -0.69 22.32
N TYR A 38 8.97 -0.58 22.57
CA TYR A 38 8.08 0.16 21.66
C TYR A 38 8.35 1.66 21.73
N GLN A 39 8.57 2.21 22.92
CA GLN A 39 8.87 3.64 23.08
C GLN A 39 10.18 4.01 22.40
N GLU A 40 11.22 3.18 22.56
CA GLU A 40 12.52 3.37 21.92
C GLU A 40 12.43 3.38 20.37
N HIS A 41 11.56 2.54 19.80
CA HIS A 41 11.47 2.38 18.34
C HIS A 41 10.21 2.98 17.70
N ARG A 42 9.42 3.75 18.46
CA ARG A 42 8.11 4.25 18.03
C ARG A 42 8.17 4.99 16.70
N GLU A 43 9.13 5.90 16.55
CA GLU A 43 9.30 6.69 15.33
C GLU A 43 9.68 5.81 14.15
N SER A 44 10.59 4.85 14.33
CA SER A 44 10.99 3.89 13.30
C SER A 44 9.81 3.04 12.82
N ILE A 45 8.97 2.59 13.75
CA ILE A 45 7.73 1.85 13.45
C ILE A 45 6.77 2.73 12.64
N GLN A 46 6.55 3.98 13.07
CA GLN A 46 5.68 4.93 12.35
C GLN A 46 6.21 5.23 10.94
N ASN A 47 7.52 5.43 10.80
CA ASN A 47 8.17 5.65 9.52
C ASN A 47 8.01 4.44 8.58
N SER A 48 8.10 3.22 9.13
CA SER A 48 7.86 1.98 8.39
C SER A 48 6.42 1.90 7.88
N PHE A 49 5.42 2.25 8.71
CA PHE A 49 4.03 2.34 8.26
C PHE A 49 3.83 3.41 7.20
N ALA A 50 4.43 4.60 7.35
CA ALA A 50 4.36 5.65 6.35
C ALA A 50 4.96 5.22 5.01
N PHE A 51 6.10 4.52 5.05
CA PHE A 51 6.73 3.94 3.86
C PHE A 51 5.82 2.91 3.18
N LEU A 52 5.22 2.00 3.94
CA LEU A 52 4.26 1.00 3.42
C LEU A 52 3.07 1.68 2.72
N ARG A 53 2.48 2.70 3.35
CA ARG A 53 1.36 3.47 2.78
C ARG A 53 1.76 4.14 1.46
N ARG A 54 2.93 4.81 1.42
CA ARG A 54 3.46 5.44 0.19
C ARG A 54 3.69 4.40 -0.90
N ALA A 55 4.26 3.24 -0.56
CA ALA A 55 4.48 2.17 -1.52
C ALA A 55 3.18 1.62 -2.10
N LEU A 56 2.17 1.37 -1.25
CA LEU A 56 0.84 0.94 -1.68
C LEU A 56 0.16 1.99 -2.58
N ALA A 57 0.26 3.28 -2.23
CA ALA A 57 -0.31 4.37 -3.02
C ALA A 57 0.30 4.40 -4.43
N ARG A 58 1.63 4.27 -4.56
CA ARG A 58 2.31 4.22 -5.85
C ARG A 58 1.86 3.05 -6.73
N TYR A 59 1.79 1.84 -6.17
CA TYR A 59 1.35 0.67 -6.94
C TYR A 59 -0.13 0.76 -7.32
N THR A 60 -0.97 1.23 -6.39
CA THR A 60 -2.40 1.47 -6.63
C THR A 60 -2.59 2.48 -7.76
N ALA A 61 -1.86 3.59 -7.77
CA ALA A 61 -1.92 4.59 -8.82
C ALA A 61 -1.60 4.00 -10.20
N ARG A 62 -0.51 3.24 -10.31
CA ARG A 62 -0.13 2.56 -11.56
C ARG A 62 -1.18 1.56 -12.06
N ARG A 63 -1.79 0.79 -11.15
CA ARG A 63 -2.88 -0.13 -11.51
C ARG A 63 -4.11 0.63 -12.00
N ILE A 64 -4.48 1.72 -11.32
CA ILE A 64 -5.61 2.57 -11.71
C ILE A 64 -5.37 3.22 -13.07
N GLU A 65 -4.15 3.70 -13.32
CA GLU A 65 -3.73 4.27 -14.60
C GLU A 65 -3.82 3.25 -15.74
N ALA A 66 -3.30 2.04 -15.53
CA ALA A 66 -3.41 0.95 -16.50
C ALA A 66 -4.88 0.54 -16.75
N GLY A 67 -5.72 0.56 -15.71
CA GLY A 67 -7.18 0.41 -15.83
C GLY A 67 -7.68 -1.01 -16.14
N PHE A 68 -6.79 -1.99 -16.35
CA PHE A 68 -7.15 -3.37 -16.71
C PHE A 68 -7.51 -4.25 -15.51
N PHE A 69 -7.03 -3.91 -14.32
CA PHE A 69 -7.19 -4.72 -13.12
C PHE A 69 -7.81 -3.92 -11.99
N TYR A 70 -8.71 -4.54 -11.24
CA TYR A 70 -9.17 -4.06 -9.95
C TYR A 70 -8.90 -5.11 -8.88
N MET A 71 -8.94 -4.70 -7.61
CA MET A 71 -8.60 -5.53 -6.47
C MET A 71 -9.68 -5.33 -5.42
N TYR A 72 -10.13 -6.43 -4.84
CA TYR A 72 -11.11 -6.45 -3.76
C TYR A 72 -10.53 -7.25 -2.60
N ALA A 73 -10.52 -6.66 -1.41
CA ALA A 73 -10.09 -7.34 -0.21
C ALA A 73 -11.28 -8.07 0.39
N HIS A 74 -11.12 -9.35 0.75
CA HIS A 74 -12.19 -10.06 1.44
C HIS A 74 -12.42 -9.43 2.81
N PRO A 75 -13.68 -9.21 3.24
CA PRO A 75 -13.98 -8.54 4.50
C PRO A 75 -13.46 -9.30 5.73
N HIS A 76 -13.59 -10.63 5.73
CA HIS A 76 -13.28 -11.46 6.91
C HIS A 76 -11.99 -12.28 6.76
N GLU A 77 -11.54 -12.49 5.53
CA GLU A 77 -10.38 -13.34 5.27
C GLU A 77 -9.16 -12.51 4.93
N HIS A 78 -8.01 -13.12 5.18
CA HIS A 78 -6.71 -12.58 4.76
C HIS A 78 -6.44 -12.79 3.26
N SER A 79 -7.45 -12.58 2.43
CA SER A 79 -7.41 -12.80 0.98
C SER A 79 -7.70 -11.49 0.24
N VAL A 80 -7.08 -11.35 -0.92
CA VAL A 80 -7.29 -10.22 -1.84
C VAL A 80 -7.46 -10.81 -3.23
N TYR A 81 -8.60 -10.52 -3.85
CA TYR A 81 -8.92 -10.96 -5.19
C TYR A 81 -8.48 -9.94 -6.21
N VAL A 82 -7.84 -10.42 -7.27
CA VAL A 82 -7.49 -9.61 -8.45
C VAL A 82 -8.47 -9.95 -9.56
N MET A 83 -9.12 -8.93 -10.10
CA MET A 83 -10.17 -9.08 -11.09
C MET A 83 -9.86 -8.26 -12.33
N SER A 84 -10.31 -8.74 -13.50
CA SER A 84 -10.21 -8.01 -14.76
C SER A 84 -11.49 -8.12 -15.58
N PRO A 85 -11.98 -7.02 -16.17
CA PRO A 85 -13.02 -7.08 -17.20
C PRO A 85 -12.64 -8.04 -18.34
N LEU A 86 -11.35 -8.17 -18.65
CA LEU A 86 -10.86 -9.03 -19.73
C LEU A 86 -11.10 -10.53 -19.50
N HIS A 87 -11.37 -10.94 -18.25
CA HIS A 87 -11.62 -12.35 -17.91
C HIS A 87 -13.08 -12.61 -17.54
N THR A 88 -13.91 -11.57 -17.48
CA THR A 88 -15.31 -11.68 -17.03
C THR A 88 -16.34 -11.42 -18.13
N MET A 89 -15.91 -10.89 -19.28
CA MET A 89 -16.81 -10.60 -20.41
C MET A 89 -16.04 -10.67 -21.75
N PRO A 90 -16.75 -10.74 -22.89
CA PRO A 90 -16.13 -10.74 -24.21
C PRO A 90 -15.20 -9.53 -24.41
N ARG A 91 -14.09 -9.75 -25.14
CA ARG A 91 -13.00 -8.77 -25.30
C ARG A 91 -13.49 -7.38 -25.75
N LYS A 92 -14.41 -7.31 -26.70
CA LYS A 92 -14.95 -6.03 -27.22
C LYS A 92 -15.65 -5.23 -26.12
N GLU A 93 -16.47 -5.89 -25.31
CA GLU A 93 -17.19 -5.28 -24.19
C GLU A 93 -16.26 -4.90 -23.05
N ALA A 94 -15.30 -5.76 -22.73
CA ALA A 94 -14.29 -5.51 -21.71
C ALA A 94 -13.52 -4.22 -22.01
N LEU A 95 -13.07 -4.05 -23.26
CA LEU A 95 -12.36 -2.84 -23.69
C LEU A 95 -13.27 -1.60 -23.65
N LYS A 96 -14.55 -1.72 -24.03
CA LYS A 96 -15.54 -0.63 -23.92
C LYS A 96 -15.72 -0.21 -22.45
N LYS A 97 -15.82 -1.18 -21.53
CA LYS A 97 -15.93 -0.95 -20.08
C LYS A 97 -14.67 -0.27 -19.53
N VAL A 98 -13.47 -0.75 -19.88
CA VAL A 98 -12.20 -0.13 -19.47
C VAL A 98 -12.11 1.32 -19.94
N LYS A 99 -12.44 1.61 -21.21
CA LYS A 99 -12.48 2.99 -21.73
C LYS A 99 -13.46 3.87 -20.96
N ARG A 100 -14.67 3.37 -20.67
CA ARG A 100 -15.69 4.10 -19.88
C ARG A 100 -15.20 4.43 -18.48
N LEU A 101 -14.56 3.46 -17.80
CA LEU A 101 -14.00 3.65 -16.46
C LEU A 101 -12.87 4.68 -16.46
N ARG A 102 -11.99 4.65 -17.47
CA ARG A 102 -10.91 5.63 -17.62
C ARG A 102 -11.44 7.06 -17.80
N ARG A 103 -12.45 7.25 -18.68
CA ARG A 103 -13.11 8.56 -18.89
C ARG A 103 -13.77 9.07 -17.61
N ARG A 104 -14.50 8.22 -16.88
CA ARG A 104 -15.10 8.59 -15.58
C ARG A 104 -14.04 9.08 -14.59
N ARG A 105 -12.92 8.37 -14.47
CA ARG A 105 -11.81 8.76 -13.57
C ARG A 105 -11.21 10.11 -13.95
N GLN A 106 -10.99 10.36 -15.24
CA GLN A 106 -10.49 11.65 -15.73
C GLN A 106 -11.46 12.80 -15.36
N HIS A 107 -12.76 12.57 -15.52
CA HIS A 107 -13.78 13.55 -15.13
C HIS A 107 -13.78 13.83 -13.62
N TYR A 108 -13.69 12.80 -12.78
CA TYR A 108 -13.58 12.99 -11.32
C TYR A 108 -12.30 13.72 -10.92
N ALA A 109 -11.17 13.40 -11.56
CA ALA A 109 -9.90 14.08 -11.31
C ALA A 109 -9.98 15.57 -11.69
N ALA A 110 -10.51 15.89 -12.88
CA ALA A 110 -10.71 17.27 -13.32
C ALA A 110 -11.64 18.05 -12.38
N ARG A 111 -12.73 17.42 -11.92
CA ARG A 111 -13.64 18.02 -10.93
C ARG A 111 -12.94 18.27 -9.59
N ALA A 112 -12.18 17.30 -9.08
CA ALA A 112 -11.43 17.47 -7.83
C ALA A 112 -10.40 18.61 -7.94
N SER A 113 -9.72 18.74 -9.08
CA SER A 113 -8.81 19.85 -9.35
C SER A 113 -9.54 21.19 -9.43
N SER A 114 -10.73 21.25 -10.05
CA SER A 114 -11.51 22.49 -10.11
C SER A 114 -11.97 22.96 -8.72
N ILE A 115 -12.39 22.04 -7.84
CA ILE A 115 -12.80 22.36 -6.46
C ILE A 115 -11.61 22.87 -5.64
N ALA A 116 -10.42 22.30 -5.86
CA ALA A 116 -9.19 22.74 -5.20
C ALA A 116 -8.74 24.15 -5.62
N ILE A 117 -9.12 24.62 -6.82
CA ILE A 117 -8.78 25.96 -7.33
C ILE A 117 -9.78 27.02 -6.81
N THR A 118 -11.04 26.67 -6.57
CA THR A 118 -12.09 27.62 -6.15
C THR A 118 -12.16 27.81 -4.62
N SER A 119 -11.36 27.09 -3.84
CA SER A 119 -11.34 27.20 -2.37
C SER A 119 -10.21 28.16 -1.93
N PRO A 120 -10.49 29.25 -1.19
CA PRO A 120 -9.44 30.05 -0.57
C PRO A 120 -8.73 29.21 0.51
N SER A 121 -7.41 29.29 0.49
CA SER A 121 -6.44 28.51 1.25
C SER A 121 -6.70 28.36 2.76
N SER A 122 -6.56 27.14 3.27
CA SER A 122 -5.76 26.91 4.48
C SER A 122 -5.22 25.47 4.54
N VAL A 123 -3.97 25.36 5.00
CA VAL A 123 -3.26 24.17 5.49
C VAL A 123 -2.47 23.32 4.48
N GLN A 124 -1.15 23.58 4.48
CA GLN A 124 -0.01 22.69 4.23
C GLN A 124 0.01 21.91 2.91
N GLY A 125 0.50 22.60 1.88
CA GLY A 125 1.11 21.97 0.72
C GLY A 125 2.42 21.26 1.11
N SER A 126 2.38 19.94 1.27
CA SER A 126 3.60 19.14 1.14
C SER A 126 3.79 18.81 -0.34
N ASN A 127 4.74 19.51 -0.97
CA ASN A 127 5.28 19.26 -2.30
C ASN A 127 5.47 17.75 -2.55
N PHE A 128 4.70 17.19 -3.49
CA PHE A 128 4.79 15.78 -3.88
C PHE A 128 5.26 15.63 -5.33
N PHE A 129 6.28 16.38 -5.72
CA PHE A 129 7.05 16.13 -6.93
C PHE A 129 8.54 16.32 -6.65
N ALA A 130 9.34 15.42 -7.26
CA ALA A 130 10.79 15.27 -7.17
C ALA A 130 11.34 14.60 -5.89
N LEU A 131 11.65 13.29 -5.98
CA LEU A 131 13.05 12.85 -5.98
C LEU A 131 13.19 11.35 -6.28
N GLY A 132 14.14 11.05 -7.16
CA GLY A 132 15.15 10.06 -6.83
C GLY A 132 14.77 8.61 -7.04
N ASN A 133 15.25 8.06 -8.15
CA ASN A 133 15.37 6.65 -8.43
C ASN A 133 16.37 6.01 -7.43
N ILE A 134 15.93 5.76 -6.18
CA ILE A 134 16.79 5.13 -5.15
C ILE A 134 16.70 3.61 -5.30
N GLY A 135 17.84 3.04 -5.69
CA GLY A 135 18.01 1.71 -6.27
C GLY A 135 17.51 0.54 -5.43
N GLU A 136 17.18 -0.54 -6.14
CA GLU A 136 16.59 -1.78 -5.63
C GLU A 136 17.38 -2.44 -4.47
N ARG A 137 18.66 -2.09 -4.28
CA ARG A 137 19.49 -2.56 -3.15
C ARG A 137 19.01 -2.08 -1.78
N SER A 138 18.49 -0.86 -1.68
CA SER A 138 17.96 -0.29 -0.42
C SER A 138 16.70 -1.03 0.08
N ARG A 139 15.90 -1.58 -0.84
CA ARG A 139 14.68 -2.33 -0.50
C ARG A 139 14.96 -3.69 0.11
N LEU A 140 16.06 -4.35 -0.27
CA LEU A 140 16.44 -5.63 0.30
C LEU A 140 16.93 -5.45 1.73
N ILE A 141 17.76 -4.44 1.98
CA ILE A 141 18.30 -4.13 3.32
C ILE A 141 17.16 -3.80 4.31
N GLN A 142 16.14 -3.05 3.87
CA GLN A 142 14.96 -2.78 4.70
C GLN A 142 14.11 -4.03 5.00
N ILE A 143 14.01 -4.97 4.05
CA ILE A 143 13.28 -6.23 4.28
C ILE A 143 14.06 -7.14 5.23
N PHE A 144 15.40 -7.21 5.10
CA PHE A 144 16.24 -7.96 6.02
C PHE A 144 16.19 -7.40 7.45
N SER A 145 16.19 -6.08 7.60
CA SER A 145 16.05 -5.41 8.90
C SER A 145 14.70 -5.69 9.57
N LEU A 146 13.61 -5.76 8.80
CA LEU A 146 12.29 -6.14 9.31
C LEU A 146 12.24 -7.61 9.75
N TYR A 147 12.91 -8.51 9.03
CA TYR A 147 12.99 -9.92 9.39
C TYR A 147 13.84 -10.17 10.64
N SER A 148 15.00 -9.51 10.75
CA SER A 148 15.85 -9.63 11.94
C SER A 148 15.14 -9.11 13.19
N PHE A 149 14.37 -8.03 13.07
CA PHE A 149 13.58 -7.49 14.18
C PHE A 149 12.50 -8.47 14.68
N VAL A 150 11.81 -9.17 13.77
CA VAL A 150 10.81 -10.19 14.13
C VAL A 150 11.46 -11.40 14.81
N ILE A 151 12.66 -11.80 14.36
CA ILE A 151 13.41 -12.91 14.97
C ILE A 151 13.87 -12.55 16.39
N ILE A 152 14.40 -11.33 16.60
CA ILE A 152 14.83 -10.86 17.92
C ILE A 152 13.63 -10.79 18.89
N LEU A 153 12.49 -10.29 18.43
CA LEU A 153 11.25 -10.29 19.22
C LEU A 153 10.78 -11.71 19.57
N ALA A 154 10.84 -12.65 18.63
CA ALA A 154 10.49 -14.04 18.89
C ALA A 154 11.44 -14.69 19.91
N TRP A 155 12.73 -14.41 19.81
CA TRP A 155 13.75 -14.88 20.76
C TRP A 155 13.51 -14.33 22.16
N MET A 156 13.20 -13.04 22.29
CA MET A 156 12.87 -12.43 23.57
C MET A 156 11.61 -12.99 24.22
N ILE A 157 10.64 -13.49 23.44
CA ILE A 157 9.41 -14.10 23.97
C ILE A 157 9.65 -15.54 24.47
N VAL A 158 10.61 -16.26 23.88
CA VAL A 158 10.91 -17.65 24.24
C VAL A 158 11.83 -17.75 25.47
N TYR A 159 12.67 -16.73 25.71
CA TYR A 159 13.67 -16.71 26.78
C TYR A 159 13.33 -15.79 27.95
N LEU A 160 12.09 -15.28 28.02
CA LEU A 160 11.53 -14.53 29.15
C LEU A 160 10.48 -15.39 29.85
#